data_AF-A0A2E2P028-F1
#
_entry.id   AF-A0A2E2P028-F1
#
_cell.length_a   1.000
_cell.length_b   1.000
_cell.length_c   1.000
_cell.angle_alpha   90.00
_cell.angle_beta   90.00
_cell.angle_gamma   90.00
#
_symmetry.space_group_name_H-M   'P 1'
#
loop_
_entity.id
_entity.type
_entity.pdbx_description
1 polymer ?
#
loop_
_entity_poly.entity_id
_entity_poly.type
_entity_poly.pdbx_seq_one_letter_code
_entity_poly.pdbx_strand_id
1 'polypeptide(L)'
;MKKQSEDFQKIVKEVKDKACLKQKIYRNTLKTFKQFKLIAQEMITALQSETTGIDSNVPLEFEEKSAFEFEIKIGGDVLLIYMHTNVHGFQMNHPLMKTSYIQDDHSRNYCGLINIYNFLADSFKYNRINDEGHLIGRIMINKDQHFYVEGRRQLNFLFNDFVNQKIDMAAIQSILEQAIIYSMSFDLTLPPYKLSQFISVGEVLQDSSSMRIKTAKRLGFKFSFDD
;
A
#
# COMPACT_ATOMS: atom_id res chain seq x y z
N MET A 1 26.35 28.57 -34.28
CA MET A 1 25.66 28.10 -33.06
C MET A 1 26.62 28.26 -31.88
N LYS A 2 26.26 29.00 -30.82
CA LYS A 2 27.13 29.13 -29.63
C LYS A 2 27.21 27.77 -28.94
N LYS A 3 28.44 27.28 -28.70
CA LYS A 3 28.70 26.05 -27.94
C LYS A 3 28.11 26.24 -26.54
N GLN A 4 27.15 25.41 -26.16
CA GLN A 4 26.53 25.47 -24.83
C GLN A 4 27.57 25.15 -23.75
N SER A 5 27.38 25.68 -22.54
CA SER A 5 28.30 25.49 -21.42
C SER A 5 28.40 24.02 -21.01
N GLU A 6 29.52 23.65 -20.37
CA GLU A 6 29.71 22.30 -19.82
C GLU A 6 28.61 21.94 -18.80
N ASP A 7 28.17 22.90 -18.00
CA ASP A 7 27.07 22.71 -17.04
C ASP A 7 25.75 22.43 -17.74
N PHE A 8 25.48 23.07 -18.88
CA PHE A 8 24.29 22.75 -19.68
C PHE A 8 24.34 21.30 -20.19
N GLN A 9 25.52 20.81 -20.62
CA GLN A 9 25.66 19.41 -21.04
C GLN A 9 25.46 18.43 -19.89
N LYS A 10 25.94 18.77 -18.67
CA LYS A 10 25.65 17.98 -17.46
C LYS A 10 24.15 17.95 -17.15
N ILE A 11 23.46 19.09 -17.24
CA ILE A 11 21.99 19.16 -17.04
C ILE A 11 21.27 18.28 -18.06
N VAL A 12 21.63 18.37 -19.34
CA VAL A 12 21.02 17.54 -20.39
C VAL A 12 21.21 16.04 -20.09
N LYS A 13 22.40 15.64 -19.62
CA LYS A 13 22.66 14.26 -19.22
C LYS A 13 21.79 13.84 -18.03
N GLU A 14 21.75 14.64 -16.96
CA GLU A 14 20.93 14.35 -15.77
C GLU A 14 19.42 14.26 -16.10
N VAL A 15 18.91 15.12 -16.98
CA VAL A 15 17.52 15.07 -17.44
C VAL A 15 17.26 13.79 -18.23
N LYS A 16 18.13 13.45 -19.19
CA LYS A 16 17.99 12.24 -20.00
C LYS A 16 18.06 10.97 -19.16
N ASP A 17 18.94 10.94 -18.15
CA ASP A 17 19.19 9.73 -17.38
C ASP A 17 18.17 9.58 -16.23
N LYS A 18 17.99 10.62 -15.41
CA LYS A 18 17.14 10.53 -14.20
C LYS A 18 15.69 10.90 -14.45
N ALA A 19 15.42 11.99 -15.16
CA ALA A 19 14.04 12.45 -15.34
C ALA A 19 13.26 11.51 -16.27
N CYS A 20 13.86 11.09 -17.39
CA CYS A 20 13.22 10.13 -18.28
C CYS A 20 12.99 8.76 -17.61
N LEU A 21 13.93 8.30 -16.79
CA LEU A 21 13.79 7.08 -16.00
C LEU A 21 12.60 7.16 -15.04
N LYS A 22 12.53 8.22 -14.23
CA LYS A 22 11.41 8.40 -13.28
C LYS A 22 10.07 8.46 -13.99
N GLN A 23 10.00 9.12 -15.15
CA GLN A 23 8.79 9.17 -15.97
C GLN A 23 8.41 7.80 -16.55
N LYS A 24 9.39 6.99 -16.97
CA LYS A 24 9.13 5.61 -17.42
C LYS A 24 8.54 4.76 -16.28
N ILE A 25 9.14 4.81 -15.10
CA ILE A 25 8.69 4.08 -13.92
C ILE A 25 7.28 4.53 -13.50
N TYR A 26 7.04 5.84 -13.46
CA TYR A 26 5.72 6.40 -13.17
C TYR A 26 4.65 5.85 -14.12
N ARG A 27 4.90 5.88 -15.43
CA ARG A 27 3.96 5.35 -16.43
C ARG A 27 3.70 3.85 -16.26
N ASN A 28 4.75 3.06 -15.99
CA ASN A 28 4.60 1.63 -15.72
C ASN A 28 3.71 1.41 -14.48
N THR A 29 3.99 2.12 -13.39
CA THR A 29 3.27 2.00 -12.12
C THR A 29 1.81 2.41 -12.28
N LEU A 30 1.53 3.51 -12.98
CA LEU A 30 0.16 3.96 -13.25
C LEU A 30 -0.60 2.97 -14.12
N LYS A 31 0.05 2.38 -15.14
CA LYS A 31 -0.56 1.34 -15.96
C LYS A 31 -0.92 0.12 -15.11
N THR A 32 -0.01 -0.34 -14.26
CA THR A 32 -0.26 -1.44 -13.33
C THR A 32 -1.36 -1.09 -12.33
N PHE A 33 -1.38 0.11 -11.77
CA PHE A 33 -2.41 0.54 -10.82
C PHE A 33 -3.82 0.56 -11.45
N LYS A 34 -3.94 0.91 -12.72
CA LYS A 34 -5.20 0.77 -13.46
C LYS A 34 -5.64 -0.70 -13.59
N GLN A 35 -4.70 -1.63 -13.76
CA GLN A 35 -5.01 -3.06 -13.76
C GLN A 35 -5.46 -3.55 -12.38
N PHE A 36 -4.86 -3.05 -11.30
CA PHE A 36 -5.33 -3.30 -9.93
C PHE A 36 -6.80 -2.91 -9.74
N LYS A 37 -7.20 -1.72 -10.22
CA LYS A 37 -8.60 -1.27 -10.15
C LYS A 37 -9.56 -2.19 -10.88
N LEU A 38 -9.23 -2.55 -12.13
CA LEU A 38 -10.07 -3.42 -12.95
C LEU A 38 -10.25 -4.79 -12.29
N ILE A 39 -9.14 -5.43 -11.89
CA ILE A 39 -9.19 -6.75 -11.26
C ILE A 39 -9.93 -6.69 -9.91
N ALA A 40 -9.71 -5.65 -9.10
CA ALA A 40 -10.43 -5.48 -7.84
C ALA A 40 -11.94 -5.35 -8.04
N GLN A 41 -12.37 -4.57 -9.03
CA GLN A 41 -13.79 -4.42 -9.37
C GLN A 41 -14.41 -5.73 -9.84
N GLU A 42 -13.71 -6.47 -10.71
CA GLU A 42 -14.13 -7.79 -11.19
C GLU A 42 -14.25 -8.79 -10.03
N MET A 43 -13.25 -8.83 -9.14
CA MET A 43 -13.25 -9.70 -7.96
C MET A 43 -14.42 -9.40 -7.03
N ILE A 44 -14.70 -8.14 -6.74
CA ILE A 44 -15.81 -7.77 -5.84
C ILE A 44 -17.15 -8.09 -6.48
N THR A 45 -17.30 -7.85 -7.78
CA THR A 45 -18.53 -8.21 -8.52
C THR A 45 -18.77 -9.73 -8.49
N ALA A 46 -17.71 -10.53 -8.69
CA ALA A 46 -17.78 -11.99 -8.60
C ALA A 46 -18.15 -12.44 -7.17
N LEU A 47 -17.49 -11.89 -6.15
CA LEU A 47 -17.81 -12.19 -4.75
C LEU A 47 -19.27 -11.85 -4.40
N GLN A 48 -19.78 -10.70 -4.83
CA GLN A 48 -21.18 -10.32 -4.63
C GLN A 48 -22.16 -11.34 -5.25
N SER A 49 -21.84 -11.87 -6.43
CA SER A 49 -22.68 -12.88 -7.10
C SER A 49 -22.67 -14.24 -6.37
N GLU A 50 -21.51 -14.68 -5.88
CA GLU A 50 -21.36 -15.96 -5.16
C GLU A 50 -21.92 -15.89 -3.73
N THR A 51 -21.98 -14.71 -3.13
CA THR A 51 -22.51 -14.47 -1.78
C THR A 51 -24.00 -14.15 -1.76
N THR A 52 -24.71 -14.31 -2.88
CA THR A 52 -26.17 -14.13 -2.95
C THR A 52 -26.86 -15.08 -1.97
N GLY A 53 -27.43 -14.54 -0.89
CA GLY A 53 -28.06 -15.30 0.20
C GLY A 53 -27.33 -15.26 1.55
N ILE A 54 -26.13 -14.66 1.61
CA ILE A 54 -25.49 -14.25 2.87
C ILE A 54 -26.19 -13.00 3.42
N ASP A 55 -26.07 -12.76 4.72
CA ASP A 55 -26.56 -11.55 5.40
C ASP A 55 -26.26 -10.30 4.56
N SER A 56 -27.33 -9.65 4.08
CA SER A 56 -27.26 -8.46 3.22
C SER A 56 -26.57 -7.27 3.88
N ASN A 57 -26.28 -7.36 5.18
CA ASN A 57 -25.59 -6.33 5.94
C ASN A 57 -24.06 -6.45 5.91
N VAL A 58 -23.48 -7.50 5.30
CA VAL A 58 -22.02 -7.59 5.12
C VAL A 58 -21.62 -6.78 3.88
N PRO A 59 -20.99 -5.61 4.03
CA PRO A 59 -20.60 -4.79 2.89
C PRO A 59 -19.50 -5.48 2.09
N LEU A 60 -19.73 -5.59 0.78
CA LEU A 60 -18.75 -5.99 -0.22
C LEU A 60 -18.77 -4.90 -1.29
N GLU A 61 -17.89 -3.92 -1.20
CA GLU A 61 -17.95 -2.71 -2.03
C GLU A 61 -16.56 -2.41 -2.63
N PHE A 62 -16.56 -1.94 -3.87
CA PHE A 62 -15.40 -1.35 -4.53
C PHE A 62 -15.71 0.13 -4.78
N GLU A 63 -14.80 1.01 -4.41
CA GLU A 63 -14.96 2.45 -4.64
C GLU A 63 -13.66 3.07 -5.17
N GLU A 64 -13.71 3.67 -6.36
CA GLU A 64 -12.61 4.47 -6.89
C GLU A 64 -12.69 5.90 -6.34
N LYS A 65 -11.72 6.29 -5.50
CA LYS A 65 -11.65 7.63 -4.89
C LYS A 65 -10.97 8.64 -5.80
N SER A 66 -9.90 8.23 -6.49
CA SER A 66 -9.15 9.10 -7.40
C SER A 66 -8.35 8.29 -8.42
N ALA A 67 -7.64 8.97 -9.32
CA ALA A 67 -6.72 8.31 -10.26
C ALA A 67 -5.64 7.43 -9.59
N PHE A 68 -5.31 7.69 -8.32
CA PHE A 68 -4.23 7.04 -7.56
C PHE A 68 -4.72 6.31 -6.31
N GLU A 69 -6.03 6.20 -6.12
CA GLU A 69 -6.60 5.64 -4.89
C GLU A 69 -7.92 4.91 -5.18
N PHE A 70 -8.09 3.74 -4.57
CA PHE A 70 -9.37 3.04 -4.50
C PHE A 70 -9.45 2.23 -3.20
N GLU A 71 -10.68 1.91 -2.81
CA GLU A 71 -11.01 1.17 -1.61
C GLU A 71 -11.74 -0.12 -1.96
N ILE A 72 -11.44 -1.16 -1.19
CA ILE A 72 -12.21 -2.40 -1.16
C ILE A 72 -12.71 -2.57 0.27
N LYS A 73 -14.03 -2.61 0.45
CA LYS A 73 -14.66 -2.80 1.75
C LYS A 73 -15.24 -4.21 1.83
N ILE A 74 -14.85 -4.93 2.87
CA ILE A 74 -15.23 -6.33 3.09
C ILE A 74 -15.57 -6.48 4.58
N GLY A 75 -16.86 -6.59 4.88
CA GLY A 75 -17.33 -6.69 6.26
C GLY A 75 -16.89 -5.49 7.12
N GLY A 76 -16.15 -5.77 8.19
CA GLY A 76 -15.63 -4.76 9.11
C GLY A 76 -14.33 -4.09 8.66
N ASP A 77 -13.77 -4.46 7.51
CA ASP A 77 -12.48 -4.00 7.02
C ASP A 77 -12.60 -3.11 5.77
N VAL A 78 -11.69 -2.14 5.66
CA VAL A 78 -11.46 -1.35 4.46
C VAL A 78 -10.00 -1.49 4.05
N LEU A 79 -9.78 -2.07 2.89
CA LEU A 79 -8.50 -2.05 2.21
C LEU A 79 -8.41 -0.78 1.38
N LEU A 80 -7.45 0.09 1.73
CA LEU A 80 -7.12 1.29 0.96
C LEU A 80 -5.89 0.99 0.11
N ILE A 81 -6.04 1.02 -1.22
CA ILE A 81 -4.95 0.80 -2.16
C ILE A 81 -4.58 2.16 -2.76
N TYR A 82 -3.33 2.55 -2.57
CA TYR A 82 -2.81 3.86 -2.93
C TYR A 82 -1.53 3.77 -3.75
N MET A 83 -1.50 4.42 -4.91
CA MET A 83 -0.28 4.59 -5.71
C MET A 83 0.44 5.89 -5.30
N HIS A 84 1.71 5.78 -4.93
CA HIS A 84 2.56 6.95 -4.74
C HIS A 84 3.01 7.54 -6.08
N THR A 85 3.01 8.87 -6.22
CA THR A 85 3.35 9.57 -7.47
C THR A 85 4.86 9.66 -7.73
N ASN A 86 5.66 9.67 -6.67
CA ASN A 86 7.13 9.67 -6.76
C ASN A 86 7.74 8.27 -6.86
N VAL A 87 8.94 8.23 -7.43
CA VAL A 87 9.80 7.04 -7.57
C VAL A 87 10.84 7.03 -6.44
N HIS A 88 11.04 5.86 -5.85
CA HIS A 88 11.97 5.64 -4.73
C HIS A 88 13.05 4.61 -5.12
N GLY A 89 14.26 4.78 -4.61
CA GLY A 89 15.32 3.78 -4.73
C GLY A 89 15.41 2.94 -3.46
N PHE A 90 15.96 1.73 -3.58
CA PHE A 90 16.28 0.92 -2.41
C PHE A 90 17.41 1.56 -1.58
N GLN A 91 17.40 1.33 -0.26
CA GLN A 91 18.53 1.66 0.59
C GLN A 91 19.76 0.84 0.19
N MET A 92 20.96 1.38 0.38
CA MET A 92 22.21 0.73 -0.07
C MET A 92 22.46 -0.63 0.60
N ASN A 93 21.96 -0.83 1.82
CA ASN A 93 22.04 -2.09 2.57
C ASN A 93 20.93 -3.10 2.20
N HIS A 94 19.97 -2.72 1.35
CA HIS A 94 18.85 -3.58 0.99
C HIS A 94 19.36 -4.84 0.24
N PRO A 95 18.90 -6.06 0.57
CA PRO A 95 19.40 -7.29 -0.04
C PRO A 95 19.37 -7.30 -1.57
N LEU A 96 18.32 -6.71 -2.17
CA LEU A 96 18.18 -6.62 -3.63
C LEU A 96 19.33 -5.86 -4.30
N MET A 97 19.99 -4.92 -3.61
CA MET A 97 21.13 -4.16 -4.16
C MET A 97 22.32 -5.06 -4.51
N LYS A 98 22.40 -6.26 -3.93
CA LYS A 98 23.47 -7.24 -4.18
C LYS A 98 23.15 -8.19 -5.34
N THR A 99 21.96 -8.12 -5.92
CA THR A 99 21.59 -8.98 -7.06
C THR A 99 22.35 -8.54 -8.31
N SER A 100 22.75 -9.51 -9.15
CA SER A 100 23.37 -9.23 -10.45
C SER A 100 22.47 -8.32 -11.29
N TYR A 101 21.15 -8.54 -11.23
CA TYR A 101 20.15 -7.71 -11.91
C TYR A 101 20.31 -6.20 -11.65
N ILE A 102 20.51 -5.79 -10.39
CA ILE A 102 20.73 -4.38 -10.03
C ILE A 102 22.18 -3.95 -10.24
N GLN A 103 23.16 -4.85 -10.07
CA GLN A 103 24.57 -4.52 -10.29
C GLN A 103 24.89 -4.26 -11.77
N ASP A 104 24.26 -5.01 -12.68
CA ASP A 104 24.43 -4.84 -14.13
C ASP A 104 23.86 -3.51 -14.63
N ASP A 105 22.81 -3.01 -13.97
CA ASP A 105 22.21 -1.71 -14.27
C ASP A 105 21.59 -1.11 -13.01
N HIS A 106 22.35 -0.23 -12.36
CA HIS A 106 21.94 0.44 -11.14
C HIS A 106 20.61 1.18 -11.27
N SER A 107 20.20 1.63 -12.46
CA SER A 107 18.91 2.32 -12.61
C SER A 107 17.69 1.43 -12.31
N ARG A 108 17.87 0.10 -12.26
CA ARG A 108 16.84 -0.87 -11.87
C ARG A 108 16.49 -0.86 -10.37
N ASN A 109 17.27 -0.17 -9.54
CA ASN A 109 16.95 0.00 -8.11
C ASN A 109 15.76 0.94 -7.87
N TYR A 110 15.43 1.79 -8.85
CA TYR A 110 14.34 2.75 -8.73
C TYR A 110 13.00 2.12 -9.08
N CYS A 111 12.03 2.28 -8.18
CA CYS A 111 10.70 1.70 -8.27
C CYS A 111 9.60 2.74 -7.98
N GLY A 112 8.46 2.60 -8.64
CA GLY A 112 7.20 3.21 -8.20
C GLY A 112 6.57 2.33 -7.14
N LEU A 113 5.68 2.91 -6.33
CA LEU A 113 5.08 2.25 -5.17
C LEU A 113 3.56 2.19 -5.27
N ILE A 114 3.00 1.05 -4.92
CA ILE A 114 1.58 0.86 -4.62
C ILE A 114 1.50 0.27 -3.21
N ASN A 115 0.84 0.96 -2.30
CA ASN A 115 0.64 0.53 -0.92
C ASN A 115 -0.77 -0.03 -0.74
N ILE A 116 -0.90 -1.03 0.13
CA ILE A 116 -2.16 -1.60 0.57
C ILE A 116 -2.21 -1.43 2.09
N TYR A 117 -3.15 -0.61 2.54
CA TYR A 117 -3.44 -0.40 3.96
C TYR A 117 -4.73 -1.12 4.33
N ASN A 118 -4.80 -1.59 5.57
CA ASN A 118 -5.99 -2.17 6.15
C ASN A 118 -6.46 -1.33 7.34
N PHE A 119 -7.70 -0.86 7.27
CA PHE A 119 -8.39 -0.04 8.26
C PHE A 119 -9.67 -0.74 8.73
N LEU A 120 -10.23 -0.26 9.85
CA LEU A 120 -11.58 -0.64 10.26
C LEU A 120 -12.60 0.20 9.48
N ALA A 121 -13.66 -0.43 8.98
CA ALA A 121 -14.74 0.26 8.27
C ALA A 121 -15.41 1.34 9.14
N ASP A 122 -15.53 1.08 10.44
CA ASP A 122 -16.05 2.04 11.42
C ASP A 122 -15.21 3.32 11.53
N SER A 123 -13.91 3.25 11.23
CA SER A 123 -13.04 4.42 11.22
C SER A 123 -13.50 5.45 10.18
N PHE A 124 -13.92 4.98 9.00
CA PHE A 124 -14.48 5.85 7.97
C PHE A 124 -15.93 6.23 8.27
N LYS A 125 -16.76 5.26 8.66
CA LYS A 125 -18.20 5.47 8.95
C LYS A 125 -18.45 6.54 10.02
N TYR A 126 -17.64 6.55 11.08
CA TYR A 126 -17.75 7.48 12.20
C TYR A 126 -16.72 8.60 12.16
N ASN A 127 -15.99 8.76 11.05
CA ASN A 127 -14.97 9.79 10.86
C ASN A 127 -13.94 9.85 12.01
N ARG A 128 -13.47 8.67 12.45
CA ARG A 128 -12.47 8.53 13.51
C ARG A 128 -11.08 8.83 12.94
N ILE A 129 -10.79 10.11 12.76
CA ILE A 129 -9.58 10.64 12.10
C ILE A 129 -8.24 10.17 12.70
N ASN A 130 -8.26 9.63 13.93
CA ASN A 130 -7.06 9.19 14.65
C ASN A 130 -6.86 7.67 14.62
N ASP A 131 -7.77 6.93 14.00
CA ASP A 131 -7.60 5.49 13.86
C ASP A 131 -6.51 5.19 12.85
N GLU A 132 -5.67 4.22 13.18
CA GLU A 132 -4.51 3.86 12.38
C GLU A 132 -4.84 2.75 11.40
N GLY A 133 -4.37 2.91 10.16
CA GLY A 133 -4.33 1.84 9.16
C GLY A 133 -3.01 1.10 9.22
N HIS A 134 -3.06 -0.22 9.01
CA HIS A 134 -1.86 -1.04 8.93
C HIS A 134 -1.41 -1.21 7.48
N LEU A 135 -0.16 -0.89 7.17
CA LEU A 135 0.45 -1.28 5.89
C LEU A 135 0.60 -2.80 5.87
N ILE A 136 -0.18 -3.48 5.04
CA ILE A 136 -0.17 -4.95 4.91
C ILE A 136 0.59 -5.42 3.67
N GLY A 137 0.73 -4.55 2.67
CA GLY A 137 1.49 -4.79 1.46
C GLY A 137 2.04 -3.50 0.85
N ARG A 138 3.26 -3.57 0.31
CA ARG A 138 3.91 -2.53 -0.48
C ARG A 138 4.51 -3.17 -1.71
N ILE A 139 3.95 -2.84 -2.86
CA ILE A 139 4.38 -3.32 -4.17
C ILE A 139 5.32 -2.28 -4.77
N MET A 140 6.51 -2.73 -5.16
CA MET A 140 7.53 -1.94 -5.85
C MET A 140 7.65 -2.41 -7.29
N ILE A 141 7.57 -1.50 -8.26
CA ILE A 141 7.63 -1.83 -9.69
C ILE A 141 8.69 -0.96 -10.36
N ASN A 142 9.63 -1.59 -11.08
CA ASN A 142 10.73 -0.88 -11.71
C ASN A 142 10.47 -0.54 -13.20
N LYS A 143 11.49 0.03 -13.84
CA LYS A 143 11.45 0.46 -15.25
C LYS A 143 11.24 -0.67 -16.26
N ASP A 144 11.52 -1.92 -15.87
CA ASP A 144 11.44 -3.12 -16.71
C ASP A 144 10.23 -4.00 -16.31
N GLN A 145 9.34 -3.46 -15.46
CA GLN A 145 8.15 -4.12 -14.90
C GLN A 145 8.45 -5.30 -13.98
N HIS A 146 9.70 -5.43 -13.53
CA HIS A 146 10.02 -6.33 -12.43
C HIS A 146 9.41 -5.77 -11.15
N PHE A 147 8.89 -6.66 -10.30
CA PHE A 147 8.22 -6.25 -9.08
C PHE A 147 8.64 -7.06 -7.86
N TYR A 148 8.48 -6.44 -6.71
CA TYR A 148 8.78 -7.01 -5.40
C TYR A 148 7.68 -6.56 -4.45
N VAL A 149 7.23 -7.44 -3.56
CA VAL A 149 6.21 -7.09 -2.57
C VAL A 149 6.76 -7.29 -1.17
N GLU A 150 6.86 -6.19 -0.43
CA GLU A 150 7.01 -6.25 1.02
C GLU A 150 5.62 -6.43 1.64
N GLY A 151 5.44 -7.43 2.49
CA GLY A 151 4.15 -7.64 3.12
C GLY A 151 4.20 -8.56 4.32
N ARG A 152 3.03 -8.78 4.92
CA ARG A 152 2.87 -9.77 5.99
C ARG A 152 2.48 -11.13 5.39
N ARG A 153 2.89 -12.21 6.06
CA ARG A 153 2.54 -13.60 5.70
C ARG A 153 2.84 -13.93 4.22
N GLN A 154 1.85 -14.43 3.48
CA GLN A 154 2.03 -14.99 2.13
C GLN A 154 2.47 -13.95 1.10
N LEU A 155 2.11 -12.66 1.26
CA LEU A 155 2.50 -11.60 0.33
C LEU A 155 4.02 -11.51 0.15
N ASN A 156 4.79 -11.64 1.24
CA ASN A 156 6.25 -11.58 1.16
C ASN A 156 6.88 -12.90 0.67
N PHE A 157 6.19 -14.03 0.83
CA PHE A 157 6.72 -15.33 0.42
C PHE A 157 6.55 -15.55 -1.09
N LEU A 158 5.40 -15.16 -1.64
CA LEU A 158 5.05 -15.41 -3.05
C LEU A 158 5.77 -14.47 -4.03
N PHE A 159 6.12 -13.25 -3.58
CA PHE A 159 6.55 -12.16 -4.46
C PHE A 159 7.89 -11.54 -4.04
N ASN A 160 8.87 -12.40 -3.74
CA ASN A 160 10.21 -11.98 -3.32
C ASN A 160 11.29 -12.10 -4.42
N ASP A 161 10.96 -12.63 -5.59
CA ASP A 161 11.91 -12.81 -6.69
C ASP A 161 11.87 -11.63 -7.67
N PHE A 162 12.38 -10.50 -7.21
CA PHE A 162 12.51 -9.28 -8.02
C PHE A 162 13.30 -9.47 -9.32
N VAL A 163 14.20 -10.46 -9.36
CA VAL A 163 15.08 -10.68 -10.50
C VAL A 163 14.34 -11.32 -11.66
N ASN A 164 13.39 -12.22 -11.40
CA ASN A 164 12.70 -12.97 -12.46
C ASN A 164 11.22 -12.62 -12.59
N GLN A 165 10.57 -12.12 -11.55
CA GLN A 165 9.13 -11.85 -11.58
C GLN A 165 8.81 -10.51 -12.23
N LYS A 166 7.92 -10.54 -13.23
CA LYS A 166 7.32 -9.36 -13.86
C LYS A 166 5.86 -9.26 -13.48
N ILE A 167 5.39 -8.03 -13.26
CA ILE A 167 4.01 -7.81 -12.87
C ILE A 167 3.07 -8.08 -14.06
N ASP A 168 2.09 -8.94 -13.83
CA ASP A 168 1.05 -9.30 -14.79
C ASP A 168 -0.32 -9.38 -14.09
N MET A 169 -1.38 -9.70 -14.83
CA MET A 169 -2.74 -9.76 -14.28
C MET A 169 -2.87 -10.84 -13.20
N ALA A 170 -2.21 -11.99 -13.36
CA ALA A 170 -2.26 -13.09 -12.41
C ALA A 170 -1.58 -12.73 -11.07
N ALA A 171 -0.43 -12.07 -11.13
CA ALA A 171 0.26 -11.56 -9.96
C ALA A 171 -0.59 -10.49 -9.24
N ILE A 172 -1.22 -9.57 -9.97
CA ILE A 172 -2.11 -8.56 -9.39
C ILE A 172 -3.30 -9.20 -8.67
N GLN A 173 -3.96 -10.16 -9.33
CA GLN A 173 -5.08 -10.90 -8.75
C GLN A 173 -4.64 -11.60 -7.46
N SER A 174 -3.53 -12.34 -7.50
CA SER A 174 -3.01 -13.05 -6.33
C SER A 174 -2.62 -12.09 -5.19
N ILE A 175 -2.05 -10.92 -5.47
CA ILE A 175 -1.76 -9.90 -4.45
C ILE A 175 -3.06 -9.42 -3.79
N LEU A 176 -4.11 -9.13 -4.56
CA LEU A 176 -5.39 -8.67 -4.04
C LEU A 176 -6.08 -9.74 -3.20
N GLU A 177 -6.12 -10.99 -3.67
CA GLU A 177 -6.68 -12.13 -2.94
C GLU A 177 -5.97 -12.32 -1.59
N GLN A 178 -4.64 -12.32 -1.59
CA GLN A 178 -3.86 -12.48 -0.36
C GLN A 178 -4.03 -11.30 0.60
N ALA A 179 -4.18 -10.08 0.08
CA ALA A 179 -4.47 -8.89 0.91
C ALA A 179 -5.85 -8.98 1.57
N ILE A 180 -6.87 -9.43 0.84
CA ILE A 180 -8.24 -9.65 1.34
C ILE A 180 -8.26 -10.76 2.39
N ILE A 181 -7.66 -11.92 2.11
CA ILE A 181 -7.56 -13.03 3.06
C ILE A 181 -6.84 -12.56 4.33
N TYR A 182 -5.76 -11.79 4.17
CA TYR A 182 -5.04 -11.24 5.31
C TYR A 182 -5.91 -10.29 6.13
N SER A 183 -6.69 -9.41 5.50
CA SER A 183 -7.52 -8.45 6.23
C SER A 183 -8.59 -9.12 7.07
N MET A 184 -9.29 -10.11 6.50
CA MET A 184 -10.35 -10.86 7.19
C MET A 184 -9.81 -11.72 8.34
N SER A 185 -8.53 -12.10 8.30
CA SER A 185 -7.89 -12.88 9.37
C SER A 185 -7.38 -12.03 10.55
N PHE A 186 -7.66 -10.72 10.54
CA PHE A 186 -7.17 -9.79 11.53
C PHE A 186 -8.23 -9.50 12.59
N ASP A 187 -8.09 -10.12 13.77
CA ASP A 187 -8.95 -9.85 14.92
C ASP A 187 -8.45 -8.66 15.75
N LEU A 188 -9.39 -7.89 16.32
CA LEU A 188 -9.07 -6.88 17.32
C LEU A 188 -8.67 -7.56 18.64
N THR A 189 -7.45 -7.30 19.10
CA THR A 189 -6.97 -7.80 20.39
C THR A 189 -7.22 -6.78 21.50
N LEU A 190 -7.81 -7.22 22.61
CA LEU A 190 -7.95 -6.39 23.80
C LEU A 190 -6.58 -5.96 24.34
N PRO A 191 -6.39 -4.69 24.72
CA PRO A 191 -5.20 -4.28 25.45
C PRO A 191 -5.18 -4.97 26.84
N PRO A 192 -4.00 -5.10 27.47
CA PRO A 192 -3.91 -5.58 28.84
C PRO A 192 -4.79 -4.77 29.79
N TYR A 193 -5.64 -5.44 30.58
CA TYR A 193 -6.63 -4.79 31.47
C TYR A 193 -6.04 -3.67 32.35
N LYS A 194 -4.82 -3.87 32.88
CA LYS A 194 -4.13 -2.89 33.73
C LYS A 194 -3.87 -1.54 33.04
N LEU A 195 -3.78 -1.52 31.70
CA LEU A 195 -3.59 -0.29 30.92
C LEU A 195 -4.90 0.45 30.62
N SER A 196 -6.05 -0.18 30.87
CA SER A 196 -7.39 0.38 30.57
C SER A 196 -8.28 0.46 31.82
N GLN A 197 -7.71 0.34 33.01
CA GLN A 197 -8.46 0.23 34.27
C GLN A 197 -9.06 1.57 34.73
N PHE A 198 -8.47 2.70 34.35
CA PHE A 198 -8.89 4.02 34.79
C PHE A 198 -9.03 4.93 33.57
N ILE A 199 -10.11 5.70 33.52
CA ILE A 199 -10.34 6.78 32.56
C ILE A 199 -10.75 8.03 33.33
N SER A 200 -10.19 9.17 32.97
CA SER A 200 -10.49 10.46 33.59
C SER A 200 -11.75 11.08 32.99
N VAL A 201 -12.41 11.96 33.75
CA VAL A 201 -13.54 12.76 33.24
C VAL A 201 -13.12 13.62 32.05
N GLY A 202 -11.88 14.11 32.03
CA GLY A 202 -11.32 14.87 30.91
C GLY A 202 -11.25 14.06 29.63
N GLU A 203 -10.78 12.81 29.69
CA GLU A 203 -10.78 11.89 28.55
C GLU A 203 -12.21 11.61 28.06
N VAL A 204 -13.17 11.38 28.96
CA VAL A 204 -14.58 11.17 28.58
C VAL A 204 -15.19 12.41 27.91
N LEU A 205 -14.89 13.62 28.40
CA LEU A 205 -15.42 14.88 27.82
C LEU A 205 -14.75 15.21 26.47
N GLN A 206 -13.46 14.92 26.33
CA GLN A 206 -12.73 15.06 25.08
C GLN A 206 -13.20 14.00 24.06
N ASP A 207 -13.47 12.78 24.50
CA ASP A 207 -13.96 11.68 23.67
C ASP A 207 -15.44 11.84 23.28
N SER A 208 -16.28 12.41 24.15
CA SER A 208 -17.69 12.67 23.82
C SER A 208 -17.88 13.85 22.87
N SER A 209 -17.02 14.86 22.93
CA SER A 209 -17.01 15.97 21.97
C SER A 209 -16.38 15.61 20.62
N SER A 210 -15.74 14.44 20.50
CA SER A 210 -15.02 14.05 19.29
C SER A 210 -15.20 12.59 18.82
N MET A 211 -15.95 11.74 19.53
CA MET A 211 -16.08 10.30 19.27
C MET A 211 -14.73 9.60 18.98
N ARG A 212 -13.66 10.00 19.70
CA ARG A 212 -12.25 9.64 19.48
C ARG A 212 -11.70 8.58 20.45
N ILE A 213 -12.42 7.49 20.69
CA ILE A 213 -11.74 6.30 21.23
C ILE A 213 -10.83 5.79 20.10
N LYS A 214 -9.52 6.12 20.17
CA LYS A 214 -8.50 5.59 19.25
C LYS A 214 -8.67 4.08 19.23
N THR A 215 -9.12 3.53 18.11
CA THR A 215 -9.27 2.10 17.94
C THR A 215 -8.25 1.66 16.93
N ALA A 216 -7.08 1.28 17.42
CA ALA A 216 -6.05 0.67 16.61
C ALA A 216 -6.18 -0.86 16.69
N LYS A 217 -5.91 -1.51 15.56
CA LYS A 217 -5.76 -2.97 15.43
C LYS A 217 -4.60 -3.52 16.29
N ARG A 218 -3.74 -2.64 16.81
CA ARG A 218 -3.02 -2.79 18.08
C ARG A 218 -3.16 -1.54 18.91
N LEU A 219 -3.99 -1.58 19.94
CA LEU A 219 -4.10 -0.52 20.94
C LEU A 219 -2.96 -0.63 21.96
N GLY A 220 -1.79 -0.14 21.56
CA GLY A 220 -0.64 0.02 22.42
C GLY A 220 0.08 1.29 22.05
N PHE A 221 -0.03 2.31 22.91
CA PHE A 221 0.78 3.51 22.82
C PHE A 221 2.26 3.13 22.74
N LYS A 222 2.92 3.47 21.63
CA LYS A 222 4.37 3.69 21.58
C LYS A 222 4.64 4.93 20.75
N PHE A 223 4.85 6.05 21.43
CA PHE A 223 5.85 7.00 20.94
C PHE A 223 7.21 6.31 21.11
N SER A 224 7.87 6.05 20.00
CA SER A 224 9.31 5.80 19.97
C SER A 224 9.86 6.75 18.92
N PHE A 225 10.06 8.00 19.34
CA PHE A 225 11.20 8.75 18.85
C PHE A 225 12.41 8.31 19.71
N ASP A 226 13.60 8.47 19.12
CA ASP A 226 14.97 8.16 19.60
C ASP A 226 15.49 6.83 18.99
N ASP A 227 16.50 6.80 18.09
CA ASP A 227 17.48 7.78 17.56
C ASP A 227 17.63 7.67 16.03
#